data_AF-A0A7Z9M052-F1
#
_entry.id   AF-A0A7Z9M052-F1
#
_cell.length_a   1.000
_cell.length_b   1.000
_cell.length_c   1.000
_cell.angle_alpha   90.00
_cell.angle_beta   90.00
_cell.angle_gamma   90.00
#
_symmetry.space_group_name_H-M   'P 1'
#
loop_
_entity.id
_entity.type
_entity.pdbx_description
1 polymer ?
#
loop_
_entity_poly.entity_id
_entity_poly.type
_entity_poly.pdbx_seq_one_letter_code
_entity_poly.pdbx_strand_id
1 'polypeptide(L)'
;MNIRNIRMIRNTRCLLWPVVVLSTLAMMKPMEVHAQVIMLPTTRTFSVGTSVSVPDRGFIGLGGVRYGALGRTSYGTPGIGMFPLFGVSPLFNHRATSQTFGSTQSVLGVQIIDLKELDRQVLQLGGNIVRAKQAVGLLPAPEKELPSRIPLALRNSFSSPR
;
A
#
# COMPACT_ATOMS: atom_id res chain seq x y z
N MET A 1 61.86 61.33 -3.88
CA MET A 1 60.40 61.31 -4.21
C MET A 1 60.19 60.14 -5.18
N ASN A 2 59.40 59.09 -4.98
CA ASN A 2 58.21 58.93 -4.14
C ASN A 2 57.97 57.42 -3.85
N ILE A 3 58.23 56.97 -2.62
CA ILE A 3 58.11 55.55 -2.17
C ILE A 3 56.64 55.08 -2.15
N ARG A 4 55.68 56.00 -2.35
CA ARG A 4 54.24 55.71 -2.38
C ARG A 4 53.76 55.03 -3.68
N ASN A 5 54.47 55.18 -4.81
CA ASN A 5 54.00 54.60 -6.09
C ASN A 5 54.26 53.09 -6.24
N ILE A 6 55.31 52.55 -5.60
CA ILE A 6 55.68 51.12 -5.71
C ILE A 6 54.72 50.22 -4.90
N ARG A 7 54.15 50.72 -3.80
CA ARG A 7 53.12 49.99 -3.03
C ARG A 7 51.78 49.90 -3.77
N MET A 8 51.45 50.87 -4.63
CA MET A 8 50.16 50.91 -5.31
C MET A 8 50.06 49.86 -6.43
N ILE A 9 51.15 49.62 -7.17
CA ILE A 9 51.21 48.65 -8.29
C ILE A 9 51.22 47.19 -7.81
N ARG A 10 51.77 46.92 -6.62
CA ARG A 10 51.79 45.57 -6.03
C ARG A 10 50.41 45.16 -5.48
N ASN A 11 49.61 46.12 -5.02
CA ASN A 11 48.29 45.87 -4.44
C ASN A 11 47.20 45.62 -5.51
N THR A 12 47.31 46.25 -6.67
CA THR A 12 46.37 46.03 -7.79
C THR A 12 46.52 44.65 -8.42
N ARG A 13 47.73 44.06 -8.41
CA ARG A 13 47.97 42.68 -8.86
C ARG A 13 47.36 41.61 -7.94
N CYS A 14 47.28 41.86 -6.63
CA CYS A 14 46.64 40.95 -5.67
C CYS A 14 45.11 40.95 -5.76
N LEU A 15 44.49 42.04 -6.22
CA LEU A 15 43.03 42.12 -6.42
C LEU A 15 42.56 41.54 -7.75
N LEU A 16 43.44 41.42 -8.75
CA LEU A 16 43.10 40.83 -10.06
C LEU A 16 42.98 39.30 -10.00
N TRP A 17 43.78 38.64 -9.17
CA TRP A 17 43.72 37.19 -8.98
C TRP A 17 42.35 36.66 -8.49
N PRO A 18 41.74 37.20 -7.42
CA PRO A 18 40.43 36.74 -6.99
C PRO A 18 39.33 37.03 -8.02
N VAL A 19 39.45 38.11 -8.79
CA VAL A 19 38.49 38.44 -9.86
C VAL A 19 38.61 37.45 -11.02
N VAL A 20 39.83 37.08 -11.42
CA VAL A 20 40.06 36.07 -12.46
C VAL A 20 39.58 34.69 -12.00
N VAL A 21 39.89 34.29 -10.76
CA VAL A 21 39.42 33.01 -10.20
C VAL A 21 37.89 32.99 -10.12
N LEU A 22 37.26 34.07 -9.65
CA LEU A 22 35.80 34.19 -9.57
C LEU A 22 35.15 34.17 -10.97
N SER A 23 35.78 34.79 -11.97
CA SER A 23 35.29 34.81 -13.35
C SER A 23 35.43 33.44 -14.03
N THR A 24 36.52 32.70 -13.77
CA THR A 24 36.68 31.32 -14.26
C THR A 24 35.69 30.36 -13.60
N LEU A 25 35.37 30.57 -12.32
CA LEU A 25 34.37 29.78 -11.61
C LEU A 25 32.94 30.04 -12.12
N ALA A 26 32.65 31.28 -12.54
CA ALA A 26 31.37 31.67 -13.10
C ALA A 26 31.11 31.15 -14.53
N MET A 27 32.16 30.84 -15.31
CA MET A 27 32.03 30.26 -16.66
C MET A 27 31.87 28.73 -16.67
N MET A 28 31.96 28.08 -15.52
CA MET A 28 31.74 26.63 -15.40
C MET A 28 30.24 26.36 -15.61
N LYS A 29 29.83 26.14 -16.86
CA LYS A 29 28.46 25.71 -17.17
C LYS A 29 28.21 24.38 -16.46
N PRO A 30 27.10 24.23 -15.71
CA PRO A 30 26.73 22.93 -15.18
C PRO A 30 26.51 22.00 -16.38
N MET A 31 27.33 20.95 -16.47
CA MET A 31 27.12 19.90 -17.45
C MET A 31 25.85 19.16 -17.01
N GLU A 32 24.75 19.35 -17.73
CA GLU A 32 23.52 18.60 -17.48
C GLU A 32 23.77 17.13 -17.86
N VAL A 33 24.12 16.34 -16.84
CA VAL A 33 24.19 14.89 -16.96
C VAL A 33 22.75 14.38 -16.98
N HIS A 34 22.21 14.14 -18.17
CA HIS A 34 20.95 13.44 -18.34
C HIS A 34 21.14 11.97 -17.96
N ALA A 35 21.02 11.66 -16.66
CA ALA A 35 20.93 10.31 -16.18
C ALA A 35 19.59 9.71 -16.65
N GLN A 36 19.64 8.86 -17.67
CA GLN A 36 18.47 8.11 -18.13
C GLN A 36 18.16 7.02 -17.09
N VAL A 37 17.18 7.27 -16.23
CA VAL A 37 16.70 6.28 -15.25
C VAL A 37 15.62 5.43 -15.92
N ILE A 38 15.98 4.20 -16.32
CA ILE A 38 15.01 3.21 -16.77
C ILE A 38 14.38 2.60 -15.52
N MET A 39 13.17 3.04 -15.18
CA MET A 39 12.39 2.46 -14.08
C MET A 39 11.73 1.16 -14.54
N LEU A 40 12.35 0.03 -14.24
CA LEU A 40 11.74 -1.29 -14.42
C LEU A 40 10.77 -1.55 -13.26
N PRO A 41 9.58 -2.13 -13.53
CA PRO A 41 8.64 -2.51 -12.47
C PRO A 41 9.30 -3.57 -11.57
N THR A 42 9.61 -3.19 -10.34
CA THR A 42 10.15 -4.12 -9.35
C THR A 42 8.98 -4.78 -8.63
N THR A 43 8.67 -6.03 -8.98
CA THR A 43 7.66 -6.82 -8.29
C THR A 43 8.29 -7.62 -7.16
N ARG A 44 7.59 -7.71 -6.02
CA ARG A 44 7.96 -8.61 -4.91
C ARG A 44 6.89 -9.67 -4.80
N THR A 45 7.25 -10.93 -5.04
CA THR A 45 6.32 -12.06 -4.98
C THR A 45 6.70 -13.00 -3.84
N PHE A 46 5.68 -13.47 -3.11
CA PHE A 46 5.81 -14.50 -2.10
C PHE A 46 4.87 -15.64 -2.50
N SER A 47 5.40 -16.85 -2.59
CA SER A 47 4.62 -18.05 -2.97
C SER A 47 4.96 -19.20 -2.04
N VAL A 48 3.94 -20.01 -1.72
CA VAL A 48 4.07 -21.21 -0.89
C VAL A 48 3.32 -22.32 -1.60
N GLY A 49 4.05 -23.34 -2.04
CA GLY A 49 3.50 -24.54 -2.67
C GLY A 49 3.75 -25.76 -1.79
N THR A 50 2.79 -26.09 -0.93
CA THR A 50 2.87 -27.23 -0.01
C THR A 50 1.55 -27.99 0.02
N SER A 51 1.60 -29.29 0.32
CA SER A 51 0.42 -30.12 0.56
C SER A 51 0.21 -30.26 2.06
N VAL A 52 -0.99 -29.96 2.54
CA VAL A 52 -1.34 -30.05 3.96
C VAL A 52 -2.62 -30.85 4.13
N SER A 53 -2.68 -31.66 5.19
CA SER A 53 -3.90 -32.33 5.62
C SER A 53 -4.53 -31.50 6.74
N VAL A 54 -5.72 -30.96 6.48
CA VAL A 54 -6.42 -30.04 7.40
C VAL A 54 -7.78 -30.63 7.73
N PRO A 55 -8.18 -30.68 9.02
CA PRO A 55 -9.52 -31.12 9.39
C PRO A 55 -10.58 -30.13 8.87
N ASP A 56 -11.82 -30.59 8.74
CA ASP A 56 -12.93 -29.70 8.36
C ASP A 56 -13.08 -28.55 9.37
N ARG A 57 -13.23 -27.33 8.86
CA ARG A 57 -13.22 -26.06 9.62
C ARG A 57 -11.91 -25.80 10.37
N GLY A 58 -10.86 -26.54 10.03
CA GLY A 58 -9.53 -26.36 10.57
C GLY A 58 -8.77 -25.21 9.92
N PHE A 59 -7.80 -24.69 10.67
CA PHE A 59 -6.84 -23.71 10.19
C PHE A 59 -5.44 -24.27 10.34
N ILE A 60 -4.60 -24.08 9.31
CA ILE A 60 -3.18 -24.42 9.37
C ILE A 60 -2.35 -23.28 8.82
N GLY A 61 -1.21 -23.02 9.46
CA GLY A 61 -0.19 -22.13 8.92
C GLY A 61 0.59 -22.84 7.82
N LEU A 62 0.57 -22.30 6.61
CA LEU A 62 1.37 -22.83 5.49
C LEU A 62 2.83 -22.39 5.57
N GLY A 63 3.11 -21.34 6.35
CA GLY A 63 4.44 -20.80 6.58
C GLY A 63 4.46 -19.28 6.44
N GLY A 64 5.65 -18.70 6.57
CA GLY A 64 5.83 -17.27 6.46
C GLY A 64 7.30 -16.88 6.46
N VAL A 65 7.58 -15.68 5.96
CA VAL A 65 8.91 -15.08 5.97
C VAL A 65 8.89 -13.86 6.87
N ARG A 66 9.87 -13.78 7.76
CA ARG A 66 10.13 -12.61 8.60
C ARG A 66 11.49 -12.07 8.24
N TYR A 67 11.57 -10.78 7.94
CA TYR A 67 12.82 -10.12 7.63
C TYR A 67 12.99 -8.87 8.48
N GLY A 68 14.23 -8.58 8.83
CA GLY A 68 14.64 -7.43 9.60
C GLY A 68 15.98 -6.93 9.08
N ALA A 69 16.06 -5.63 8.78
CA ALA A 69 17.28 -4.96 8.40
C ALA A 69 17.52 -3.78 9.36
N LEU A 70 18.73 -3.71 9.91
CA LEU A 70 19.18 -2.61 10.75
C LEU A 70 20.37 -1.97 10.05
N GLY A 71 20.23 -0.70 9.68
CA GLY A 71 21.31 0.11 9.13
C GLY A 71 21.72 1.17 10.12
N ARG A 72 23.02 1.41 10.25
CA ARG A 72 23.52 2.56 10.99
C ARG A 72 24.64 3.20 10.19
N THR A 73 24.45 4.47 9.85
CA THR A 73 25.49 5.29 9.24
C THR A 73 25.84 6.41 10.21
N SER A 74 27.13 6.66 10.39
CA SER A 74 27.62 7.75 11.24
C SER A 74 28.64 8.57 10.47
N TYR A 75 28.39 9.86 10.36
CA TYR A 75 29.27 10.85 9.78
C TYR A 75 29.74 11.79 10.89
N GLY A 76 31.04 11.95 11.05
CA GLY A 76 31.58 12.88 12.02
C GLY A 76 33.04 13.22 11.73
N THR A 77 33.49 14.33 12.28
CA THR A 77 34.90 14.75 12.17
C THR A 77 35.78 13.75 12.93
N PRO A 78 36.79 13.14 12.28
CA PRO A 78 37.72 12.23 12.93
C PRO A 78 38.35 12.90 14.16
N GLY A 79 38.28 12.26 15.32
CA GLY A 79 38.89 12.74 16.56
C GLY A 79 38.02 13.66 17.44
N ILE A 80 37.09 14.44 16.89
CA ILE A 80 36.24 15.38 17.67
C ILE A 80 34.88 14.75 18.03
N GLY A 81 34.26 14.04 17.09
CA GLY A 81 32.95 13.40 17.29
C GLY A 81 32.95 12.16 18.21
N MET A 82 34.13 11.73 18.68
CA MET A 82 34.31 10.58 19.58
C MET A 82 34.40 10.98 21.06
N PHE A 83 34.64 12.26 21.36
CA PHE A 83 34.64 12.74 22.74
C PHE A 83 33.20 12.88 23.25
N PRO A 84 32.83 12.17 24.34
CA PRO A 84 31.53 12.34 24.98
C PRO A 84 31.53 13.62 25.84
N LEU A 85 31.87 14.77 25.24
CA LEU A 85 31.65 16.06 25.90
C LEU A 85 30.15 16.35 25.83
N PHE A 86 29.51 16.32 27.02
CA PHE A 86 28.11 16.65 27.24
C PHE A 86 27.69 17.88 26.41
N GLY A 87 26.80 17.67 25.44
CA GLY A 87 26.17 18.73 24.66
C GLY A 87 26.77 19.04 23.28
N VAL A 88 28.05 18.70 23.00
CA VAL A 88 28.69 19.00 21.69
C VAL A 88 28.86 17.77 20.79
N SER A 89 28.85 16.56 21.34
CA SER A 89 28.90 15.32 20.55
C SER A 89 27.82 15.20 19.46
N PRO A 90 26.54 15.59 19.65
CA PRO A 90 25.54 15.51 18.58
C PRO A 90 25.71 16.57 17.48
N LEU A 91 26.52 17.61 17.70
CA LEU A 91 26.78 18.65 16.71
C LEU A 91 27.85 18.25 15.69
N PHE A 92 28.75 17.33 16.05
CA PHE A 92 29.87 16.88 15.21
C PHE A 92 29.81 15.38 14.86
N ASN A 93 28.74 14.69 15.25
CA ASN A 93 28.51 13.27 14.97
C ASN A 93 27.06 13.06 14.51
N HIS A 94 26.83 13.13 13.20
CA HIS A 94 25.56 12.83 12.57
C HIS A 94 25.38 11.32 12.48
N ARG A 95 24.41 10.77 13.21
CA ARG A 95 24.05 9.35 13.15
C ARG A 95 22.69 9.21 12.50
N ALA A 96 22.62 8.45 11.41
CA ALA A 96 21.37 7.94 10.88
C ALA A 96 21.25 6.46 11.26
N THR A 97 20.10 6.09 11.81
CA THR A 97 19.75 4.70 12.11
C THR A 97 18.51 4.38 11.30
N SER A 98 18.57 3.33 10.50
CA SER A 98 17.44 2.81 9.73
C SER A 98 17.07 1.43 10.25
N GLN A 99 15.77 1.18 10.31
CA GLN A 99 15.22 -0.12 10.66
C GLN A 99 14.14 -0.48 9.65
N THR A 100 14.14 -1.72 9.19
CA THR A 100 13.12 -2.22 8.26
C THR A 100 12.74 -3.61 8.69
N PHE A 101 11.52 -3.75 9.21
CA PHE A 101 10.96 -5.04 9.60
C PHE A 101 9.78 -5.36 8.69
N GLY A 102 9.62 -6.64 8.36
CA GLY A 102 8.44 -7.11 7.65
C GLY A 102 8.17 -8.57 7.97
N SER A 103 6.90 -8.92 7.95
CA SER A 103 6.45 -10.29 8.10
C SER A 103 5.35 -10.59 7.11
N THR A 104 5.46 -11.71 6.42
CA THR A 104 4.42 -12.26 5.57
C THR A 104 4.08 -13.65 6.08
N GLN A 105 2.81 -13.90 6.33
CA GLN A 105 2.32 -15.20 6.79
C GLN A 105 1.21 -15.70 5.86
N SER A 106 1.21 -16.99 5.58
CA SER A 106 0.18 -17.68 4.81
C SER A 106 -0.55 -18.66 5.72
N VAL A 107 -1.88 -18.53 5.75
CA VAL A 107 -2.77 -19.37 6.56
C VAL A 107 -3.84 -19.92 5.63
N LEU A 108 -4.14 -21.20 5.79
CA LEU A 108 -5.16 -21.90 5.03
C LEU A 108 -6.28 -22.34 5.98
N GLY A 109 -7.50 -21.91 5.67
CA GLY A 109 -8.73 -22.38 6.30
C GLY A 109 -9.51 -23.23 5.31
N VAL A 110 -9.95 -24.42 5.75
CA VAL A 110 -10.73 -25.33 4.91
C VAL A 110 -12.12 -25.48 5.51
N GLN A 111 -13.14 -25.42 4.67
CA GLN A 111 -14.51 -25.72 5.05
C GLN A 111 -15.15 -26.59 3.98
N ILE A 112 -15.63 -27.76 4.38
CA ILE A 112 -16.43 -28.63 3.55
C ILE A 112 -17.89 -28.19 3.70
N ILE A 113 -18.57 -27.97 2.58
CA ILE A 113 -19.95 -27.49 2.55
C ILE A 113 -20.86 -28.61 2.04
N ASP A 114 -21.81 -29.03 2.89
CA ASP A 114 -22.94 -29.84 2.44
C ASP A 114 -24.00 -28.91 1.82
N LEU A 115 -24.04 -28.91 0.48
CA LEU A 115 -24.94 -28.07 -0.30
C LEU A 115 -26.42 -28.39 -0.03
N LYS A 116 -26.75 -29.65 0.25
CA LYS A 116 -28.15 -30.07 0.44
C LYS A 116 -28.71 -29.53 1.75
N GLU A 117 -27.92 -29.59 2.80
CA GLU A 117 -28.33 -29.07 4.10
C GLU A 117 -28.29 -27.55 4.12
N LEU A 118 -27.30 -26.93 3.48
CA LEU A 118 -27.24 -25.49 3.32
C LEU A 118 -28.45 -24.94 2.55
N ASP A 119 -28.85 -25.60 1.46
CA ASP A 119 -30.03 -25.19 0.68
C ASP A 119 -31.32 -25.26 1.51
N ARG A 120 -31.50 -26.32 2.32
CA ARG A 120 -32.63 -26.40 3.25
C ARG A 120 -32.64 -25.27 4.28
N GLN A 121 -31.49 -24.95 4.85
CA GLN A 121 -31.36 -23.86 5.82
C GLN A 121 -31.66 -22.51 5.18
N VAL A 122 -31.16 -22.28 3.97
CA VAL A 122 -31.44 -21.06 3.19
C VAL A 122 -32.92 -20.95 2.85
N LEU A 123 -33.57 -22.04 2.43
CA LEU A 123 -35.01 -22.07 2.14
C LEU A 123 -35.86 -21.82 3.40
N GLN A 124 -35.49 -22.39 4.54
CA GLN A 124 -36.16 -22.14 5.81
C GLN A 124 -36.00 -20.67 6.24
N LEU A 125 -34.79 -20.12 6.15
CA LEU A 125 -34.51 -18.73 6.46
C LEU A 125 -35.29 -17.78 5.53
N GLY A 126 -35.28 -18.05 4.22
CA GLY A 126 -36.05 -17.30 3.23
C GLY A 126 -37.55 -17.32 3.51
N GLY A 127 -38.10 -18.49 3.83
CA GLY A 127 -39.51 -18.62 4.22
C GLY A 127 -39.86 -17.82 5.48
N ASN A 128 -38.98 -17.79 6.49
CA ASN A 128 -39.16 -17.01 7.70
C ASN A 128 -39.09 -15.49 7.42
N ILE A 129 -38.16 -15.05 6.57
CA ILE A 129 -38.05 -13.65 6.16
C ILE A 129 -39.30 -13.21 5.40
N VAL A 130 -39.83 -14.03 4.50
CA VAL A 130 -41.06 -13.73 3.75
C VAL A 130 -42.24 -13.59 4.72
N ARG A 131 -42.42 -14.54 5.64
CA ARG A 131 -43.49 -14.47 6.65
C ARG A 131 -43.36 -13.24 7.56
N ALA A 132 -42.16 -12.93 8.01
CA ALA A 132 -41.90 -11.75 8.84
C ALA A 132 -42.21 -10.45 8.08
N LYS A 133 -41.80 -10.34 6.82
CA LYS A 133 -42.12 -9.18 5.97
C LYS A 133 -43.62 -9.07 5.68
N GLN A 134 -44.33 -10.18 5.50
CA GLN A 134 -45.79 -10.21 5.38
C GLN A 134 -46.48 -9.74 6.66
N ALA A 135 -46.01 -10.18 7.83
CA ALA A 135 -46.55 -9.75 9.13
C ALA A 135 -46.37 -8.25 9.39
N VAL A 136 -45.28 -7.66 8.88
CA VAL A 136 -45.00 -6.21 8.94
C VAL A 136 -45.69 -5.43 7.80
N GLY A 137 -46.43 -6.11 6.92
CA GLY A 137 -47.16 -5.48 5.81
C GLY A 137 -46.28 -4.98 4.67
N LEU A 138 -45.01 -5.39 4.62
CA LEU A 138 -44.05 -4.99 3.58
C LEU A 138 -44.15 -5.82 2.30
N LEU A 139 -44.82 -6.99 2.37
CA LEU A 139 -45.09 -7.84 1.22
C LEU A 139 -46.60 -7.97 1.04
N PRO A 140 -47.11 -7.97 -0.21
CA PRO A 140 -48.51 -8.29 -0.47
C PRO A 140 -48.83 -9.70 0.04
N ALA A 141 -50.06 -9.86 0.56
CA ALA A 141 -50.57 -11.17 1.00
C ALA A 141 -50.41 -12.19 -0.15
N PRO A 142 -50.17 -13.49 0.17
CA PRO A 142 -50.02 -14.51 -0.87
C PRO A 142 -51.21 -14.42 -1.83
N GLU A 143 -50.88 -14.17 -3.10
CA GLU A 143 -51.87 -14.02 -4.15
C GLU A 143 -52.71 -15.30 -4.19
N LYS A 144 -54.02 -15.12 -4.03
CA LYS A 144 -55.04 -16.16 -3.99
C LYS A 144 -54.74 -17.19 -5.10
N GLU A 145 -54.51 -18.45 -4.72
CA GLU A 145 -54.18 -19.51 -5.68
C GLU A 145 -55.11 -19.42 -6.90
N LEU A 146 -54.51 -19.42 -8.10
CA LEU A 146 -55.29 -19.39 -9.33
C LEU A 146 -56.30 -20.54 -9.27
N PRO A 147 -57.60 -20.26 -9.52
CA PRO A 147 -58.61 -21.28 -9.41
C PRO A 147 -58.28 -22.43 -10.37
N SER A 148 -58.22 -23.65 -9.85
CA SER A 148 -57.94 -24.88 -10.61
C SER A 148 -58.94 -25.16 -11.74
N ARG A 149 -60.06 -24.44 -11.75
CA ARG A 149 -61.00 -24.36 -12.86
C ARG A 149 -61.15 -22.93 -13.32
N ILE A 150 -61.24 -22.75 -14.64
CA ILE A 150 -61.67 -21.50 -15.26
C ILE A 150 -62.98 -21.09 -14.58
N PRO A 151 -63.06 -19.89 -13.97
CA PRO A 151 -64.28 -19.43 -13.34
C PRO A 151 -65.41 -19.41 -14.37
N LEU A 152 -66.61 -19.86 -13.98
CA LEU A 152 -67.78 -19.95 -14.87
C LEU A 152 -68.05 -18.63 -15.63
N ALA A 153 -67.72 -17.48 -15.01
CA ALA A 153 -67.81 -16.16 -15.62
C ALA A 153 -67.01 -16.03 -16.93
N LEU A 154 -65.81 -16.62 -17.01
CA LEU A 154 -64.98 -16.63 -18.21
C LEU A 154 -65.44 -17.70 -19.22
N ARG A 155 -66.00 -18.81 -18.74
CA ARG A 155 -66.52 -19.87 -19.63
C ARG A 155 -67.69 -19.38 -20.49
N ASN A 156 -68.54 -18.52 -19.90
CA ASN A 156 -69.71 -17.98 -20.58
C ASN A 156 -69.36 -16.86 -21.58
N SER A 157 -68.21 -16.19 -21.45
CA SER A 157 -67.77 -15.17 -22.42
C SER A 157 -67.21 -15.77 -23.70
N PHE A 158 -66.69 -17.00 -23.66
CA PHE A 158 -66.22 -17.72 -24.85
C PHE A 158 -67.36 -18.42 -25.62
N SER A 159 -68.56 -18.49 -25.05
CA SER A 159 -69.72 -19.16 -25.66
C SER A 159 -70.77 -18.24 -26.26
N SER A 160 -70.47 -16.94 -26.42
CA SER A 160 -71.36 -16.06 -27.19
C SER A 160 -71.32 -16.44 -28.67
N PRO A 161 -72.42 -16.90 -29.29
CA PRO A 161 -72.47 -17.01 -30.75
C PRO A 161 -72.36 -15.60 -31.34
N ARG A 162 -71.55 -15.46 -32.39
CA ARG A 162 -71.56 -14.27 -33.24
C ARG A 162 -72.83 -14.23 -34.08
#